data_AF-A0A4Q4ZHN3-F1
#
_entry.id   AF-A0A4Q4ZHN3-F1
#
_cell.length_a   1.000
_cell.length_b   1.000
_cell.length_c   1.000
_cell.angle_alpha   90.00
_cell.angle_beta   90.00
_cell.angle_gamma   90.00
#
_symmetry.space_group_name_H-M   'P 1'
#
loop_
_entity.id
_entity.type
_entity.pdbx_description
1 polymer ?
#
loop_
_entity_poly.entity_id
_entity_poly.type
_entity_poly.pdbx_seq_one_letter_code
_entity_poly.pdbx_strand_id
1 'polypeptide(L)'
;MIQIYDDTIPFHDEGLARAGDVGSRAHHAIATLAARGTRPTYQEQVAVVASLLAGFRPIEARAHRQNLLAAVGSYFAHLALPDGWQFHGSEGRLGTGRVDLIWCDPDGRILLDEIKTGNPRTLLIQRTRAQVHGYLAAASEIWSTQFLGVRLLSTLDPATSQFIKPSLEVTALAVTPYRR
;
A
#
# COMPACT_ATOMS: atom_id res chain seq x y z
N MET A 1 45.42 -15.29 -29.87
CA MET A 1 44.97 -14.04 -29.22
C MET A 1 43.46 -14.03 -29.31
N ILE A 2 42.77 -14.49 -28.28
CA ILE A 2 41.30 -14.55 -28.21
C ILE A 2 40.91 -13.65 -27.05
N GLN A 3 40.21 -12.58 -27.35
CA GLN A 3 39.74 -11.59 -26.38
C GLN A 3 38.46 -12.15 -25.76
N ILE A 4 38.54 -12.62 -24.51
CA ILE A 4 37.37 -12.99 -23.71
C ILE A 4 36.82 -11.67 -23.15
N TYR A 5 35.60 -11.31 -23.56
CA TYR A 5 34.85 -10.23 -22.92
C TYR A 5 34.37 -10.73 -21.55
N ASP A 6 34.76 -9.99 -20.52
CA ASP A 6 34.37 -10.20 -19.13
C ASP A 6 32.92 -9.74 -18.94
N ASP A 7 32.04 -10.72 -18.69
CA ASP A 7 30.59 -10.60 -18.67
C ASP A 7 30.07 -10.36 -17.24
N THR A 8 30.66 -9.41 -16.51
CA THR A 8 30.18 -9.02 -15.17
C THR A 8 29.62 -7.61 -15.18
N ILE A 9 28.43 -7.45 -15.77
CA ILE A 9 27.56 -6.29 -15.48
C ILE A 9 26.79 -6.63 -14.19
N PRO A 10 26.98 -5.89 -13.08
CA PRO A 10 26.26 -6.16 -11.84
C PRO A 10 24.82 -5.63 -11.95
N PHE A 11 23.89 -6.48 -12.40
CA PHE A 11 22.45 -6.18 -12.51
C PHE A 11 21.65 -6.36 -11.19
N HIS A 12 22.19 -6.00 -10.02
CA HIS A 12 21.51 -6.32 -8.75
C HIS A 12 20.98 -5.15 -7.91
N ASP A 13 21.44 -3.90 -8.08
CA ASP A 13 20.96 -2.77 -7.25
C ASP A 13 19.93 -1.87 -7.95
N GLU A 14 20.07 -1.60 -9.26
CA GLU A 14 19.13 -0.72 -9.97
C GLU A 14 17.71 -1.28 -10.03
N GLY A 15 17.55 -2.59 -10.16
CA GLY A 15 16.24 -3.24 -10.22
C GLY A 15 15.48 -3.16 -8.89
N LEU A 16 16.19 -3.29 -7.76
CA LEU A 16 15.61 -3.19 -6.42
C LEU A 16 15.30 -1.74 -6.02
N ALA A 17 16.19 -0.79 -6.37
CA ALA A 17 15.93 0.64 -6.20
C ALA A 17 14.70 1.10 -6.99
N ARG A 18 14.58 0.68 -8.27
CA ARG A 18 13.43 1.01 -9.13
C ARG A 18 12.12 0.37 -8.67
N ALA A 19 12.17 -0.83 -8.08
CA ALA A 19 10.98 -1.45 -7.50
C ALA A 19 10.49 -0.72 -6.23
N GLY A 20 11.43 -0.28 -5.37
CA GLY A 20 11.13 0.56 -4.21
C GLY A 20 10.49 1.89 -4.59
N ASP A 21 10.99 2.50 -5.66
CA ASP A 21 10.47 3.76 -6.23
C ASP A 21 9.03 3.66 -6.72
N VAL A 22 8.63 2.52 -7.30
CA VAL A 22 7.25 2.27 -7.74
C VAL A 22 6.34 2.07 -6.54
N GLY A 23 6.78 1.32 -5.52
CA GLY A 23 6.00 1.08 -4.32
C GLY A 23 5.64 2.37 -3.58
N SER A 24 6.65 3.21 -3.32
CA SER A 24 6.44 4.50 -2.65
C SER A 24 5.53 5.43 -3.46
N ARG A 25 5.68 5.50 -4.80
CA ARG A 25 4.80 6.31 -5.65
C ARG A 25 3.37 5.80 -5.70
N ALA A 26 3.17 4.48 -5.64
CA ALA A 26 1.83 3.90 -5.56
C ALA A 26 1.14 4.27 -4.24
N HIS A 27 1.84 4.17 -3.10
CA HIS A 27 1.33 4.62 -1.81
C HIS A 27 0.94 6.10 -1.84
N HIS A 28 1.82 6.95 -2.37
CA HIS A 28 1.57 8.38 -2.49
C HIS A 28 0.37 8.69 -3.40
N ALA A 29 0.22 8.00 -4.54
CA ALA A 29 -0.93 8.15 -5.42
C ALA A 29 -2.24 7.78 -4.71
N ILE A 30 -2.26 6.63 -4.00
CA ILE A 30 -3.43 6.17 -3.26
C ILE A 30 -3.80 7.17 -2.16
N ALA A 31 -2.83 7.63 -1.37
CA ALA A 31 -3.05 8.63 -0.33
C ALA A 31 -3.61 9.94 -0.89
N THR A 32 -3.01 10.44 -1.99
CA THR A 32 -3.45 11.67 -2.66
C THR A 32 -4.89 11.59 -3.14
N LEU A 33 -5.30 10.45 -3.68
CA LEU A 33 -6.66 10.23 -4.16
C LEU A 33 -7.64 9.99 -3.00
N ALA A 34 -7.23 9.24 -1.97
CA ALA A 34 -8.02 9.00 -0.76
C ALA A 34 -8.34 10.29 -0.01
N ALA A 35 -7.39 11.23 0.06
CA ALA A 35 -7.55 12.53 0.70
C ALA A 35 -8.63 13.41 0.05
N ARG A 36 -9.09 13.09 -1.16
CA ARG A 36 -10.21 13.83 -1.80
C ARG A 36 -11.57 13.50 -1.19
N GLY A 37 -11.67 12.44 -0.38
CA GLY A 37 -12.90 12.04 0.30
C GLY A 37 -13.97 11.45 -0.62
N THR A 38 -13.67 11.26 -1.90
CA THR A 38 -14.57 10.66 -2.88
C THR A 38 -13.86 9.55 -3.64
N ARG A 39 -14.65 8.65 -4.25
CA ARG A 39 -14.08 7.60 -5.09
C ARG A 39 -13.48 8.23 -6.35
N PRO A 40 -12.17 8.02 -6.63
CA PRO A 40 -11.55 8.61 -7.79
C PRO A 40 -12.00 7.91 -9.07
N THR A 41 -12.33 8.71 -10.07
CA THR A 41 -12.54 8.24 -11.44
C THR A 41 -11.23 7.73 -12.04
N TYR A 42 -11.31 6.92 -13.10
CA TYR A 42 -10.12 6.47 -13.82
C TYR A 42 -9.28 7.64 -14.36
N GLN A 43 -9.93 8.72 -14.83
CA GLN A 43 -9.23 9.91 -15.33
C GLN A 43 -8.43 10.61 -14.23
N GLU A 44 -8.97 10.70 -13.02
CA GLU A 44 -8.25 11.26 -11.87
C GLU A 44 -7.06 10.40 -11.46
N GLN A 45 -7.22 9.07 -11.50
CA GLN A 45 -6.12 8.14 -11.24
C GLN A 45 -4.99 8.33 -12.26
N VAL A 46 -5.34 8.44 -13.55
CA VAL A 46 -4.38 8.73 -14.63
C VAL A 46 -3.69 10.07 -14.43
N ALA A 47 -4.41 11.12 -14.05
CA ALA A 47 -3.83 12.43 -13.82
C ALA A 47 -2.81 12.43 -12.67
N VAL A 48 -3.12 11.80 -11.54
CA VAL A 48 -2.21 11.69 -10.39
C VAL A 48 -0.99 10.82 -10.74
N VAL A 49 -1.18 9.69 -11.41
CA VAL A 49 -0.04 8.86 -11.83
C VAL A 49 0.85 9.60 -12.84
N ALA A 50 0.27 10.37 -13.76
CA ALA A 50 1.03 11.15 -14.73
C ALA A 50 1.89 12.23 -14.05
N SER A 51 1.36 12.93 -13.03
CA SER A 51 2.14 13.96 -12.32
C SER A 51 3.33 13.37 -11.57
N LEU A 52 3.17 12.19 -10.96
CA LEU A 52 4.26 11.48 -10.25
C LEU A 52 5.39 10.99 -11.16
N LEU A 53 5.13 10.91 -12.46
CA LEU A 53 6.08 10.45 -13.46
C LEU A 53 6.67 11.57 -14.32
N ALA A 54 6.32 12.84 -14.06
CA ALA A 54 6.73 13.97 -14.89
C ALA A 54 8.26 14.14 -15.02
N GLY A 55 9.03 13.67 -14.03
CA GLY A 55 10.50 13.72 -14.04
C GLY A 55 11.21 12.52 -14.65
N PHE A 56 10.49 11.51 -15.16
CA PHE A 56 11.09 10.28 -15.69
C PHE A 56 11.36 10.38 -17.19
N ARG A 57 12.36 9.64 -17.67
CA ARG A 57 12.55 9.46 -19.12
C ARG A 57 11.34 8.76 -19.73
N PRO A 58 10.94 9.06 -20.97
CA PRO A 58 9.70 8.54 -21.55
C PRO A 58 9.54 7.00 -21.50
N ILE A 59 10.64 6.26 -21.72
CA ILE A 59 10.60 4.79 -21.71
C ILE A 59 10.39 4.20 -20.31
N GLU A 60 11.00 4.79 -19.29
CA GLU A 60 10.84 4.40 -17.88
C GLU A 60 9.44 4.78 -17.39
N ALA A 61 9.00 6.00 -17.73
CA ALA A 61 7.67 6.49 -17.39
C ALA A 61 6.56 5.56 -17.90
N ARG A 62 6.72 4.97 -19.10
CA ARG A 62 5.73 4.05 -19.67
C ARG A 62 5.54 2.80 -18.82
N ALA A 63 6.63 2.12 -18.45
CA ALA A 63 6.56 0.90 -17.65
C ALA A 63 6.05 1.19 -16.22
N HIS A 64 6.54 2.26 -15.59
CA HIS A 64 6.08 2.66 -14.27
C HIS A 64 4.61 3.06 -14.26
N ARG A 65 4.13 3.76 -15.30
CA ARG A 65 2.71 4.16 -15.42
C ARG A 65 1.79 2.95 -15.37
N GLN A 66 2.10 1.88 -16.10
CA GLN A 66 1.27 0.68 -16.13
C GLN A 66 1.21 0.02 -14.74
N ASN A 67 2.34 -0.13 -14.06
CA ASN A 67 2.40 -0.72 -12.73
C ASN A 67 1.67 0.13 -11.69
N LEU A 68 1.85 1.45 -11.72
CA LEU A 68 1.18 2.38 -10.81
C LEU A 68 -0.34 2.38 -11.03
N LEU A 69 -0.81 2.46 -12.27
CA LEU A 69 -2.24 2.42 -12.57
C LEU A 69 -2.88 1.09 -12.18
N ALA A 70 -2.18 -0.03 -12.37
CA ALA A 70 -2.67 -1.33 -11.93
C ALA A 70 -2.81 -1.39 -10.40
N ALA A 71 -1.80 -0.93 -9.65
CA ALA A 71 -1.84 -0.92 -8.19
C ALA A 71 -2.94 0.02 -7.64
N VAL A 72 -2.99 1.26 -8.13
CA VAL A 72 -3.97 2.28 -7.72
C VAL A 72 -5.39 1.83 -8.09
N GLY A 73 -5.59 1.36 -9.32
CA GLY A 73 -6.88 0.88 -9.80
C GLY A 73 -7.37 -0.32 -8.98
N SER A 74 -6.50 -1.31 -8.74
CA SER A 74 -6.81 -2.47 -7.91
C SER A 74 -7.23 -2.07 -6.49
N TYR A 75 -6.52 -1.12 -5.87
CA TYR A 75 -6.88 -0.59 -4.56
C TYR A 75 -8.32 -0.03 -4.56
N PHE A 76 -8.63 0.93 -5.44
CA PHE A 76 -9.95 1.56 -5.48
C PHE A 76 -11.07 0.69 -6.06
N ALA A 77 -10.73 -0.39 -6.74
CA ALA A 77 -11.70 -1.35 -7.26
C ALA A 77 -12.07 -2.42 -6.22
N HIS A 78 -11.12 -2.86 -5.38
CA HIS A 78 -11.27 -4.07 -4.59
C HIS A 78 -10.94 -3.94 -3.10
N LEU A 79 -10.21 -2.90 -2.69
CA LEU A 79 -9.64 -2.80 -1.34
C LEU A 79 -10.06 -1.52 -0.60
N ALA A 80 -10.61 -0.53 -1.30
CA ALA A 80 -11.17 0.65 -0.66
C ALA A 80 -12.22 0.28 0.38
N LEU A 81 -12.27 1.05 1.46
CA LEU A 81 -13.29 0.89 2.49
C LEU A 81 -14.68 1.20 1.92
N PRO A 82 -15.74 0.67 2.55
CA PRO A 82 -17.11 1.07 2.26
C PRO A 82 -17.34 2.57 2.49
N ASP A 83 -18.46 3.07 1.95
CA ASP A 83 -18.87 4.46 2.13
C ASP A 83 -19.04 4.78 3.64
N GLY A 84 -18.72 6.02 4.02
CA GLY A 84 -18.75 6.50 5.41
C GLY A 84 -17.37 6.53 6.09
N TRP A 85 -16.41 5.73 5.63
CA TRP A 85 -15.03 5.84 6.08
C TRP A 85 -14.34 7.07 5.48
N GLN A 86 -13.63 7.81 6.32
CA GLN A 86 -12.91 9.03 5.95
C GLN A 86 -11.42 8.84 6.09
N PHE A 87 -10.68 9.38 5.11
CA PHE A 87 -9.23 9.42 5.18
C PHE A 87 -8.80 10.37 6.31
N HIS A 88 -8.08 9.84 7.30
CA HIS A 88 -7.60 10.59 8.45
C HIS A 88 -6.14 11.02 8.28
N GLY A 89 -5.35 10.24 7.54
CA GLY A 89 -3.98 10.56 7.24
C GLY A 89 -3.27 9.45 6.49
N SER A 90 -2.08 9.75 5.99
CA SER A 90 -1.16 8.78 5.42
C SER A 90 0.18 8.93 6.09
N GLU A 91 1.01 7.91 5.98
CA GLU A 91 2.39 8.00 6.43
C GLU A 91 2.54 8.35 7.93
N GLY A 92 1.56 7.94 8.74
CA GLY A 92 1.53 8.21 10.18
C GLY A 92 2.63 7.45 10.91
N ARG A 93 3.44 8.15 11.69
CA ARG A 93 4.46 7.50 12.53
C ARG A 93 3.76 6.76 13.66
N LEU A 94 3.99 5.46 13.75
CA LEU A 94 3.32 4.59 14.71
C LEU A 94 4.33 3.58 15.26
N GLY A 95 4.63 3.68 16.55
CA GLY A 95 5.74 2.96 17.18
C GLY A 95 7.06 3.24 16.45
N THR A 96 7.73 2.18 15.99
CA THR A 96 9.01 2.28 15.26
C THR A 96 8.86 2.43 13.75
N GLY A 97 7.63 2.39 13.22
CA GLY A 97 7.38 2.39 11.78
C GLY A 97 6.42 3.46 11.32
N ARG A 98 5.94 3.29 10.09
CA ARG A 98 5.06 4.23 9.40
C ARG A 98 3.96 3.45 8.70
N VAL A 99 2.72 3.69 9.09
CA VAL A 99 1.56 3.09 8.44
C VAL A 99 1.26 3.82 7.13
N ASP A 100 0.81 3.09 6.11
CA ASP A 100 0.55 3.69 4.80
C ASP A 100 -0.66 4.62 4.85
N LEU A 101 -1.81 4.14 5.36
CA LEU A 101 -3.04 4.94 5.49
C LEU A 101 -3.72 4.76 6.86
N ILE A 102 -4.40 5.79 7.31
CA ILE A 102 -5.23 5.85 8.52
C ILE A 102 -6.63 6.26 8.10
N TRP A 103 -7.62 5.48 8.54
CA TRP A 103 -9.03 5.70 8.26
C TRP A 103 -9.82 5.84 9.54
N CYS A 104 -10.83 6.71 9.53
CA CYS A 104 -11.76 6.92 10.63
C CYS A 104 -13.19 6.76 10.10
N ASP A 105 -14.03 6.01 10.81
CA ASP A 105 -15.46 5.96 10.50
C ASP A 105 -16.25 7.04 11.28
N PRO A 106 -17.57 7.19 11.04
CA PRO A 106 -18.39 8.20 11.71
C PRO A 106 -18.50 8.03 13.22
N ASP A 107 -18.26 6.82 13.74
CA ASP A 107 -18.28 6.51 15.17
C ASP A 107 -16.91 6.80 15.84
N GLY A 108 -15.94 7.32 15.08
CA GLY A 108 -14.59 7.60 15.56
C GLY A 108 -13.69 6.37 15.61
N ARG A 109 -14.09 5.24 15.01
CA ARG A 109 -13.29 4.00 15.01
C ARG A 109 -12.20 4.06 13.96
N ILE A 110 -11.04 3.53 14.29
CA ILE A 110 -9.81 3.63 13.50
C ILE A 110 -9.45 2.31 12.83
N LEU A 111 -9.15 2.38 11.54
CA LEU A 111 -8.50 1.34 10.77
C LEU A 111 -7.20 1.84 10.16
N LEU A 112 -6.25 0.92 10.03
CA LEU A 112 -4.95 1.15 9.42
C LEU A 112 -4.79 0.31 8.18
N ASP A 113 -4.17 0.85 7.13
CA ASP A 113 -3.75 0.07 5.96
C ASP A 113 -2.24 -0.07 5.89
N GLU A 114 -1.80 -1.29 5.61
CA GLU A 114 -0.44 -1.60 5.19
C GLU A 114 -0.51 -2.22 3.79
N ILE A 115 -0.05 -1.50 2.77
CA ILE A 115 -0.25 -1.81 1.35
C ILE A 115 1.04 -2.40 0.76
N LYS A 116 0.91 -3.53 0.07
CA LYS A 116 1.99 -4.16 -0.69
C LYS A 116 1.64 -4.18 -2.17
N THR A 117 2.53 -3.61 -2.97
CA THR A 117 2.38 -3.45 -4.43
C THR A 117 3.19 -4.47 -5.24
N GLY A 118 4.00 -5.29 -4.55
CA GLY A 118 4.85 -6.33 -5.14
C GLY A 118 4.32 -7.76 -4.92
N ASN A 119 5.24 -8.72 -4.83
CA ASN A 119 4.94 -10.14 -4.72
C ASN A 119 4.01 -10.44 -3.51
N PRO A 120 2.82 -11.04 -3.68
CA PRO A 120 1.87 -11.34 -2.60
C PRO A 120 2.48 -12.17 -1.45
N ARG A 121 3.52 -12.97 -1.73
CA ARG A 121 4.26 -13.70 -0.69
C ARG A 121 4.89 -12.77 0.35
N THR A 122 5.06 -11.47 0.05
CA THR A 122 5.56 -10.48 1.02
C THR A 122 4.62 -10.31 2.22
N LEU A 123 3.33 -10.61 2.09
CA LEU A 123 2.41 -10.59 3.23
C LEU A 123 2.75 -11.69 4.27
N LEU A 124 3.38 -12.78 3.82
CA LEU A 124 3.72 -13.92 4.65
C LEU A 124 5.13 -13.84 5.26
N ILE A 125 5.94 -12.86 4.84
CA ILE A 125 7.30 -12.70 5.34
C ILE A 125 7.25 -12.22 6.80
N GLN A 126 8.06 -12.86 7.65
CA GLN A 126 8.13 -12.57 9.08
C GLN A 126 8.34 -11.07 9.39
N ARG A 127 9.13 -10.37 8.56
CA ARG A 127 9.34 -8.92 8.69
C ARG A 127 8.04 -8.12 8.57
N THR A 128 7.19 -8.42 7.60
CA THR A 128 5.89 -7.75 7.43
C THR A 128 4.98 -8.00 8.63
N ARG A 129 4.97 -9.24 9.14
CA ARG A 129 4.21 -9.58 10.35
C ARG A 129 4.72 -8.84 11.59
N ALA A 130 6.04 -8.79 11.79
CA ALA A 130 6.65 -8.06 12.89
C ALA A 130 6.32 -6.56 12.82
N GLN A 131 6.33 -5.97 11.63
CA GLN A 131 5.93 -4.58 11.40
C GLN A 131 4.45 -4.36 11.79
N VAL A 132 3.54 -5.20 11.31
CA VAL A 132 2.12 -5.11 11.67
C VAL A 132 1.89 -5.31 13.18
N HIS A 133 2.60 -6.23 13.82
CA HIS A 133 2.52 -6.39 15.28
C HIS A 133 2.95 -5.12 16.02
N GLY A 134 4.02 -4.47 15.57
CA GLY A 134 4.45 -3.17 16.12
C GLY A 134 3.39 -2.10 15.98
N TYR A 135 2.66 -2.09 14.86
CA TYR A 135 1.53 -1.19 14.68
C TYR A 135 0.36 -1.50 15.58
N LEU A 136 -0.01 -2.78 15.72
CA LEU A 136 -1.13 -3.17 16.58
C LEU A 136 -0.91 -2.72 18.02
N ALA A 137 0.30 -2.92 18.57
CA ALA A 137 0.63 -2.46 19.91
C ALA A 137 0.52 -0.94 20.04
N ALA A 138 1.21 -0.19 19.17
CA ALA A 138 1.24 1.28 19.25
C ALA A 138 -0.14 1.91 18.98
N ALA A 139 -0.91 1.40 18.02
CA ALA A 139 -2.26 1.89 17.74
C ALA A 139 -3.23 1.60 18.89
N SER A 140 -3.11 0.44 19.54
CA SER A 140 -3.91 0.12 20.72
C SER A 140 -3.61 1.03 21.90
N GLU A 141 -2.39 1.55 22.04
CA GLU A 141 -2.07 2.55 23.07
C GLU A 141 -2.68 3.92 22.75
N ILE A 142 -2.63 4.34 21.48
CA ILE A 142 -3.07 5.68 21.05
C ILE A 142 -4.59 5.79 20.99
N TRP A 143 -5.26 4.81 20.38
CA TRP A 143 -6.71 4.85 20.11
C TRP A 143 -7.52 3.85 20.93
N SER A 144 -6.87 2.99 21.72
CA SER A 144 -7.53 2.10 22.69
C SER A 144 -8.74 1.36 22.08
N THR A 145 -9.92 1.52 22.66
CA THR A 145 -11.18 0.87 22.25
C THR A 145 -11.69 1.31 20.87
N GLN A 146 -11.19 2.41 20.32
CA GLN A 146 -11.56 2.88 18.99
C GLN A 146 -10.79 2.14 17.89
N PHE A 147 -9.66 1.51 18.20
CA PHE A 147 -8.82 0.86 17.20
C PHE A 147 -9.36 -0.54 16.83
N LEU A 148 -9.72 -0.72 15.56
CA LEU A 148 -10.28 -1.98 15.07
C LEU A 148 -9.22 -2.97 14.61
N GLY A 149 -8.12 -2.49 14.04
CA GLY A 149 -7.03 -3.32 13.55
C GLY A 149 -6.35 -2.80 12.29
N VAL A 150 -5.52 -3.65 11.70
CA VAL A 150 -4.75 -3.36 10.48
C VAL A 150 -5.27 -4.21 9.33
N ARG A 151 -5.52 -3.59 8.18
CA ARG A 151 -5.72 -4.27 6.90
C ARG A 151 -4.36 -4.40 6.22
N LEU A 152 -3.89 -5.64 6.05
CA LEU A 152 -2.69 -5.96 5.31
C LEU A 152 -3.08 -6.31 3.87
N LEU A 153 -2.76 -5.41 2.95
CA LEU A 153 -3.35 -5.33 1.62
C LEU A 153 -2.35 -5.73 0.53
N SER A 154 -2.79 -6.52 -0.45
CA SER A 154 -2.03 -6.78 -1.68
C SER A 154 -2.78 -6.22 -2.88
N THR A 155 -2.19 -5.24 -3.56
CA THR A 155 -2.81 -4.69 -4.79
C THR A 155 -2.62 -5.62 -5.99
N LEU A 156 -1.64 -6.52 -5.96
CA LEU A 156 -1.42 -7.50 -7.03
C LEU A 156 -2.39 -8.69 -6.92
N ASP A 157 -2.72 -9.08 -5.68
CA ASP A 157 -3.66 -10.18 -5.41
C ASP A 157 -4.59 -9.80 -4.23
N PRO A 158 -5.65 -9.02 -4.49
CA PRO A 158 -6.57 -8.54 -3.46
C PRO A 158 -7.20 -9.65 -2.62
N ALA A 159 -7.38 -10.86 -3.18
CA ALA A 159 -7.99 -11.99 -2.49
C ALA A 159 -7.14 -12.51 -1.31
N THR A 160 -5.83 -12.28 -1.37
CA THR A 160 -4.90 -12.67 -0.28
C THR A 160 -4.81 -11.66 0.85
N SER A 161 -5.49 -10.51 0.73
CA SER A 161 -5.47 -9.46 1.76
C SER A 161 -6.09 -9.94 3.06
N GLN A 162 -5.58 -9.44 4.18
CA GLN A 162 -5.92 -9.89 5.52
C GLN A 162 -6.36 -8.71 6.38
N PHE A 163 -7.22 -8.98 7.35
CA PHE A 163 -7.52 -8.09 8.46
C PHE A 163 -6.96 -8.71 9.74
N ILE A 164 -6.25 -7.90 10.52
CA ILE A 164 -5.56 -8.35 11.73
C ILE A 164 -6.02 -7.48 12.89
N LYS A 165 -6.68 -8.10 13.86
CA LYS A 165 -7.19 -7.42 15.06
C LYS A 165 -6.07 -7.14 16.08
N PRO A 166 -6.29 -6.25 17.06
CA PRO A 166 -5.40 -6.07 18.20
C PRO A 166 -5.09 -7.37 18.97
N SER A 167 -6.03 -8.31 19.00
CA SER A 167 -5.85 -9.66 19.57
C SER A 167 -4.92 -10.57 18.75
N LEU A 168 -4.36 -10.08 17.64
CA LEU A 168 -3.58 -10.82 16.65
C LEU A 168 -4.38 -11.88 15.87
N GLU A 169 -5.71 -11.90 16.02
CA GLU A 169 -6.58 -12.73 15.19
C GLU A 169 -6.50 -12.24 13.73
N VAL A 170 -6.20 -13.17 12.83
CA VAL A 170 -6.09 -12.92 11.38
C VAL A 170 -7.32 -13.47 10.68
N THR A 171 -8.00 -12.63 9.92
CA THR A 171 -9.15 -13.00 9.09
C THR A 171 -8.88 -12.62 7.64
N ALA A 172 -9.35 -13.40 6.68
CA ALA A 172 -9.32 -12.99 5.27
C ALA A 172 -10.13 -11.70 5.10
N LEU A 173 -9.58 -10.67 4.44
CA LEU A 173 -10.27 -9.39 4.30
C LEU A 173 -11.62 -9.54 3.59
N ALA A 174 -11.71 -10.48 2.65
CA ALA A 174 -12.91 -10.77 1.86
C ALA A 174 -14.14 -11.20 2.68
N VAL A 175 -13.97 -11.67 3.93
CA VAL A 175 -15.09 -12.05 4.80
C VAL A 175 -15.38 -11.00 5.89
N THR A 176 -14.70 -9.86 5.85
CA THR A 176 -14.89 -8.75 6.79
C THR A 176 -15.78 -7.66 6.17
N PRO A 177 -16.42 -6.79 6.97
CA PRO A 177 -17.13 -5.63 6.45
C PRO A 177 -16.20 -4.50 6.00
N TYR A 178 -14.87 -4.66 6.10
CA TYR A 178 -13.89 -3.60 5.84
C TYR A 178 -13.35 -3.62 4.41
N ARG A 179 -14.18 -4.06 3.48
CA ARG A 179 -13.92 -4.09 2.05
C ARG A 179 -15.25 -3.88 1.33
N ARG A 180 -15.18 -3.15 0.21
CA ARG A 180 -16.31 -2.98 -0.71
C ARG A 180 -16.50 -4.18 -1.63
#